data_AF-A0A9W6ULF9-F1
#
_entry.id   AF-A0A9W6ULF9-F1
#
_cell.length_a   1.000
_cell.length_b   1.000
_cell.length_c   1.000
_cell.angle_alpha   90.00
_cell.angle_beta   90.00
_cell.angle_gamma   90.00
#
_symmetry.space_group_name_H-M   'P 1'
#
loop_
_entity.id
_entity.type
_entity.pdbx_description
1 polymer ?
#
loop_
_entity_poly.entity_id
_entity_poly.type
_entity_poly.pdbx_seq_one_letter_code
_entity_poly.pdbx_strand_id
1 'polypeptide(L)' 'MSGGPERRVYRVAWLPGGDVLDARCSCGAHRSLPDPVAAWTWLLDHPRHAAPPPEGEWP' A
#
# COMPACT_ATOMS: atom_id res chain seq x y z
N MET A 1 24.92 -14.79 6.99
CA MET A 1 23.59 -15.02 7.59
C MET A 1 22.59 -14.07 6.93
N SER A 2 22.12 -14.38 5.73
CA SER A 2 21.03 -13.62 5.10
C SER A 2 19.74 -14.35 5.48
N GLY A 3 18.86 -13.68 6.23
CA GLY A 3 17.62 -14.27 6.75
C GLY A 3 16.76 -14.85 5.62
N GLY A 4 16.12 -15.99 5.87
CA GLY A 4 15.07 -16.52 4.99
C GLY A 4 13.92 -15.51 4.85
N PRO A 5 13.00 -15.68 3.88
CA PRO A 5 12.03 -14.65 3.53
C PRO A 5 11.20 -14.29 4.77
N GLU A 6 11.56 -13.17 5.37
CA GLU A 6 10.84 -12.58 6.48
C GLU A 6 9.39 -12.43 6.05
N ARG A 7 8.50 -13.08 6.80
CA ARG A 7 7.07 -13.20 6.48
C ARG A 7 6.53 -11.81 6.15
N ARG A 8 6.27 -11.54 4.87
CA ARG A 8 5.79 -10.24 4.40
C ARG A 8 4.38 -10.04 4.92
N VAL A 9 4.22 -9.15 5.89
CA VAL A 9 2.90 -8.75 6.40
C VAL A 9 2.45 -7.50 5.68
N TYR A 10 1.44 -7.66 4.83
CA TYR A 10 0.69 -6.56 4.25
C TYR A 10 -0.48 -6.20 5.15
N ARG A 11 -0.78 -4.92 5.30
CA ARG A 11 -1.92 -4.43 6.09
C ARG A 11 -2.83 -3.60 5.21
N VAL A 12 -4.13 -3.77 5.39
CA VAL A 12 -5.18 -3.00 4.72
C VAL A 12 -6.19 -2.63 5.79
N ALA A 13 -6.50 -1.35 5.92
CA ALA A 13 -7.51 -0.84 6.85
C ALA A 13 -8.40 0.18 6.17
N TRP A 14 -9.70 0.17 6.46
CA TRP A 14 -10.59 1.25 6.05
C TRP A 14 -10.33 2.50 6.89
N LEU A 15 -10.31 3.65 6.24
CA LEU A 15 -10.29 4.95 6.88
C LEU A 15 -11.72 5.31 7.34
N PRO A 16 -11.88 5.90 8.55
CA PRO A 16 -13.19 6.34 9.01
C PRO A 16 -13.84 7.36 8.05
N GLY A 17 -15.16 7.28 7.90
CA GLY A 17 -15.95 8.27 7.16
C GLY A 17 -16.01 8.07 5.65
N GLY A 18 -15.52 6.95 5.10
CA GLY A 18 -15.64 6.63 3.68
C GLY A 18 -15.25 5.20 3.33
N ASP A 19 -15.14 4.94 2.03
CA ASP A 19 -14.71 3.64 1.48
C ASP A 19 -13.24 3.69 0.99
N VAL A 20 -12.41 4.46 1.69
CA VAL A 20 -10.99 4.57 1.37
C VAL A 20 -10.20 3.60 2.24
N LEU A 21 -9.25 2.90 1.63
CA LEU A 21 -8.36 1.96 2.28
C LEU A 21 -6.97 2.55 2.45
N ASP A 22 -6.39 2.48 3.63
CA ASP A 22 -4.95 2.63 3.87
C ASP A 22 -4.27 1.27 3.68
N ALA A 23 -3.52 1.13 2.58
CA ALA A 23 -2.74 -0.06 2.26
C ALA A 23 -1.28 0.16 2.68
N ARG A 24 -0.71 -0.74 3.49
CA ARG A 24 0.67 -0.65 3.99
C ARG A 24 1.49 -1.88 3.64
N CYS A 25 2.56 -1.64 2.89
CA CYS A 25 3.55 -2.63 2.47
C CYS A 25 4.48 -3.01 3.62
N SER A 26 5.05 -4.22 3.57
CA SER A 26 6.05 -4.67 4.55
C SER A 26 7.34 -3.85 4.52
N CYS A 27 7.63 -3.14 3.41
CA CYS A 27 8.78 -2.22 3.32
C CYS A 27 8.55 -0.86 4.00
N GLY A 28 7.35 -0.62 4.55
CA GLY A 28 6.98 0.63 5.21
C GLY A 28 6.22 1.62 4.33
N ALA A 29 6.23 1.44 3.00
CA ALA A 29 5.42 2.25 2.09
C ALA A 29 3.92 2.09 2.40
N HIS A 30 3.14 3.16 2.22
CA HIS A 30 1.69 3.12 2.34
C HIS A 30 1.01 4.00 1.30
N ARG A 31 -0.26 3.69 0.99
CA ARG A 31 -1.06 4.44 0.01
C ARG A 31 -2.55 4.32 0.32
N SER A 32 -3.26 5.43 0.21
CA SER A 32 -4.72 5.48 0.29
C SER A 32 -5.37 5.19 -1.07
N LEU A 33 -6.28 4.23 -1.14
CA LEU A 33 -6.92 3.78 -2.37
C LEU A 33 -8.42 3.51 -2.12
N PRO A 34 -9.32 3.92 -3.03
CA PRO A 34 -10.77 3.76 -2.85
C PRO A 34 -11.30 2.35 -3.20
N ASP A 35 -10.41 1.42 -3.59
CA ASP A 35 -10.81 0.10 -4.08
C ASP A 35 -9.90 -1.01 -3.50
N PRO A 36 -10.49 -2.08 -2.94
CA PRO A 36 -9.74 -3.22 -2.43
C PRO A 36 -8.81 -3.88 -3.46
N VAL A 37 -9.24 -3.99 -4.72
CA VAL A 37 -8.44 -4.64 -5.76
C VAL A 37 -7.22 -3.78 -6.10
N ALA A 38 -7.38 -2.46 -6.21
CA ALA A 38 -6.29 -1.52 -6.40
C ALA A 38 -5.30 -1.56 -5.22
N ALA A 39 -5.78 -1.67 -3.98
CA ALA A 39 -4.95 -1.81 -2.79
C ALA A 39 -4.08 -3.07 -2.84
N TRP A 40 -4.66 -4.22 -3.14
CA TRP A 40 -3.91 -5.47 -3.25
C TRP A 40 -2.97 -5.51 -4.45
N THR A 41 -3.40 -4.96 -5.59
CA THR A 41 -2.55 -4.84 -6.79
C THR A 41 -1.29 -4.04 -6.49
N TRP A 42 -1.43 -2.91 -5.80
CA TRP A 42 -0.30 -2.07 -5.38
C TRP A 42 0.60 -2.78 -4.35
N LEU A 43 0.03 -3.46 -3.34
CA LEU A 43 0.81 -4.18 -2.32
C LEU A 43 1.65 -5.33 -2.92
N LEU A 44 1.07 -6.06 -3.86
CA LEU A 44 1.70 -7.23 -4.49
C LEU A 44 2.70 -6.86 -5.58
N ASP A 45 2.68 -5.62 -6.09
CA ASP A 45 3.66 -5.13 -7.05
C ASP A 45 5.01 -4.77 -6.39
N HIS A 46 5.18 -4.96 -5.08
CA HIS A 46 6.48 -4.80 -4.43
C HIS A 46 7.56 -5.66 -5.12
N PRO A 47 8.72 -5.09 -5.52
CA PRO A 47 9.27 -3.79 -5.11
C PRO A 47 8.99 -2.61 -6.06
N ARG A 48 8.16 -2.79 -7.10
CA ARG A 48 7.94 -1.83 -8.19
C ARG A 48 6.81 -0.85 -7.96
N HIS A 49 6.01 -1.04 -6.92
CA HIS A 49 4.86 -0.19 -6.64
C HIS A 49 5.24 1.31 -6.65
N ALA A 50 4.61 2.09 -7.53
CA ALA A 50 4.90 3.52 -7.63
C ALA A 50 4.53 4.23 -6.32
N ALA A 51 5.41 5.12 -5.85
CA ALA A 51 5.08 6.04 -4.76
C ALA A 51 3.91 6.92 -5.19
N PRO A 52 2.99 7.31 -4.27
CA PRO A 52 2.03 8.34 -4.60
C PRO A 52 2.78 9.61 -5.03
N PRO A 53 2.26 10.38 -6.00
CA PRO A 53 2.76 11.73 -6.23
C PRO A 53 2.70 12.52 -4.92
N PRO A 54 3.62 13.47 -4.68
CA PRO A 54 3.54 14.33 -3.52
C PRO A 54 2.15 14.97 -3.44
N GLU A 55 1.58 14.96 -2.24
CA GLU A 55 0.27 15.52 -1.95
C GLU A 55 0.19 16.98 -2.43
N GLY A 56 -0.69 17.24 -3.40
CA GLY A 56 -0.89 18.55 -4.02
C GLY A 56 -0.94 18.56 -5.54
N GLU A 57 -0.48 17.50 -6.21
CA GLU A 57 -0.57 17.41 -7.68
C GLU A 57 -1.80 16.60 -8.10
N TRP A 58 -2.95 17.27 -8.19
CA TRP A 58 -4.11 16.81 -8.96
C TRP A 58 -4.41 17.90 -10.01
N PRO A 59 -4.67 17.58 -11.30
CA PRO A 59 -5.03 18.59 -12.29
C PRO A 59 -6.38 19.26 -12.02
#